data_AF-A0A966SKE2-F1
#
_entry.id   AF-A0A966SKE2-F1
#
_cell.length_a   1.000
_cell.length_b   1.000
_cell.length_c   1.000
_cell.angle_alpha   90.00
_cell.angle_beta   90.00
_cell.angle_gamma   90.00
#
_symmetry.space_group_name_H-M   'P 1'
#
loop_
_entity.id
_entity.type
_entity.pdbx_description
1 polymer ?
#
loop_
_entity_poly.entity_id
_entity_poly.type
_entity_poly.pdbx_seq_one_letter_code
_entity_poly.pdbx_strand_id
1 'polypeptide(L)'
;MAGIPKPKLNAGQRKSQRGTEEAPFVKWLLITVALLFSLVFLLLPLVNVFAQAFAKGFTVYWDALKHPDTIAAMKLTLLVTVICMPLNVLFGLAAAWAITKFEFRGKSL
;
A
#
# COMPACT_ATOMS: atom_id res chain seq x y z
N MET A 1 35.82 42.78 39.54
CA MET A 1 34.37 42.85 39.82
C MET A 1 33.76 43.55 38.61
N ALA A 2 33.04 42.93 37.68
CA ALA A 2 31.93 42.00 37.83
C ALA A 2 31.90 41.01 36.65
N GLY A 3 31.63 39.74 36.94
CA GLY A 3 31.42 38.71 35.92
C GLY A 3 30.06 38.90 35.25
N ILE A 4 30.04 38.83 33.92
CA ILE A 4 28.82 38.82 33.13
C ILE A 4 28.19 37.43 33.27
N PRO A 5 26.95 37.30 33.79
CA PRO A 5 26.29 36.01 33.82
C PRO A 5 25.84 35.63 32.41
N LYS A 6 26.36 34.51 31.89
CA LYS A 6 25.89 33.92 30.64
C LYS A 6 24.47 33.37 30.87
N PRO A 7 23.46 33.74 30.06
CA PRO A 7 22.15 33.14 30.19
C PRO A 7 22.26 31.67 29.75
N LYS A 8 22.10 30.76 30.69
CA LYS A 8 21.88 29.34 30.38
C LYS A 8 20.49 29.23 29.76
N LEU A 9 20.41 29.37 28.44
CA LEU A 9 19.28 28.88 27.64
C LEU A 9 19.29 27.35 27.72
N ASN A 10 18.91 26.81 28.87
CA ASN A 10 18.26 25.52 28.94
C ASN A 10 16.88 25.71 28.32
N ALA A 11 16.86 25.83 26.99
CA ALA A 11 15.68 25.52 26.21
C ALA A 11 15.44 24.05 26.46
N GLY A 12 14.64 23.81 27.51
CA GLY A 12 14.26 22.50 27.97
C GLY A 12 13.92 21.68 26.76
N GLN A 13 14.69 20.60 26.62
CA GLN A 13 14.25 19.30 26.18
C GLN A 13 12.73 19.14 26.39
N ARG A 14 11.91 19.72 25.52
CA ARG A 14 10.56 19.25 25.27
C ARG A 14 10.78 17.97 24.48
N LYS A 15 11.18 16.92 25.21
CA LYS A 15 10.79 15.57 24.85
C LYS A 15 9.30 15.68 24.57
N SER A 16 8.94 15.55 23.30
CA SER A 16 7.59 15.29 22.86
C SER A 16 7.20 13.93 23.42
N GLN A 17 6.97 13.90 24.73
CA GLN A 17 6.55 12.76 25.54
C GLN A 17 5.17 13.16 26.05
N ARG A 18 4.16 12.97 25.21
CA ARG A 18 2.75 12.83 25.61
C ARG A 18 1.92 12.51 24.38
N GLY A 19 1.54 11.24 24.27
CA GLY A 19 0.58 10.82 23.27
C GLY A 19 0.22 9.35 23.30
N THR A 20 1.12 8.45 23.72
CA THR A 20 0.81 6.99 23.74
C THR A 20 1.79 6.23 24.64
N GLU A 21 1.72 6.40 25.96
CA GLU A 21 2.20 5.35 26.89
C GLU A 21 1.17 4.21 26.93
N GLU A 22 0.74 3.72 25.77
CA GLU A 22 -0.07 2.53 25.75
C GLU A 22 0.84 1.36 26.05
N ALA A 23 0.43 0.56 27.05
CA ALA A 23 1.11 -0.67 27.37
C ALA A 23 1.37 -1.41 26.04
N PRO A 24 2.60 -1.90 25.78
CA PRO A 24 2.96 -2.51 24.50
C PRO A 24 1.98 -3.62 24.09
N PHE A 25 1.29 -4.20 25.07
CA PHE A 25 0.17 -5.11 24.91
C PHE A 25 -1.05 -4.52 24.16
N VAL A 26 -1.51 -3.31 24.50
CA VAL A 26 -2.66 -2.67 23.84
C VAL A 26 -2.34 -2.32 22.40
N LYS A 27 -1.12 -1.81 22.13
CA LYS A 27 -0.63 -1.57 20.77
C LYS A 27 -0.65 -2.86 19.93
N TRP A 28 -0.12 -3.96 20.47
CA TRP A 28 -0.12 -5.25 19.77
C TRP A 28 -1.54 -5.80 19.60
N LEU A 29 -2.40 -5.67 20.61
CA LEU A 29 -3.81 -6.06 20.52
C LEU A 29 -4.51 -5.32 19.37
N LEU A 30 -4.37 -4.00 19.30
CA LEU A 30 -4.95 -3.17 18.23
C LEU A 30 -4.42 -3.57 16.85
N ILE A 31 -3.11 -3.80 16.72
CA ILE A 31 -2.49 -4.24 15.47
C ILE A 31 -3.01 -5.63 15.08
N THR A 32 -3.04 -6.59 16.00
CA THR A 32 -3.52 -7.95 15.74
C THR A 32 -4.99 -7.94 15.36
N VAL A 33 -5.83 -7.16 16.05
CA VAL A 33 -7.25 -7.03 15.70
C VAL A 33 -7.42 -6.40 14.32
N ALA A 34 -6.69 -5.32 14.01
CA ALA A 34 -6.75 -4.67 12.70
C ALA A 34 -6.27 -5.60 11.57
N LEU A 35 -5.18 -6.32 11.78
CA LEU A 35 -4.66 -7.30 10.82
C LEU A 35 -5.62 -8.48 10.65
N LEU A 36 -6.17 -9.01 11.73
CA LEU A 36 -7.11 -10.12 11.69
C LEU A 36 -8.41 -9.71 10.99
N PHE A 37 -8.92 -8.52 11.28
CA PHE A 37 -10.06 -7.95 10.58
C PHE A 37 -9.79 -7.81 9.07
N SER A 38 -8.65 -7.20 8.69
CA SER A 38 -8.25 -7.05 7.29
C SER A 38 -8.10 -8.40 6.57
N LEU A 39 -7.43 -9.36 7.23
CA LEU A 39 -7.24 -10.70 6.69
C LEU A 39 -8.58 -11.42 6.50
N VAL A 40 -9.46 -11.42 7.50
CA VAL A 40 -10.78 -12.04 7.37
C VAL A 40 -11.57 -11.35 6.25
N PHE A 41 -11.57 -10.02 6.21
CA PHE A 41 -12.31 -9.27 5.20
C PHE A 41 -11.81 -9.50 3.76
N LEU A 42 -10.50 -9.71 3.58
CA LEU A 42 -9.92 -10.01 2.26
C LEU A 42 -10.02 -11.50 1.90
N LEU A 43 -9.74 -12.39 2.85
CA LEU A 43 -9.67 -13.83 2.60
C LEU A 43 -11.05 -14.49 2.54
N LEU A 44 -12.01 -14.05 3.36
CA LEU A 44 -13.37 -14.62 3.36
C LEU A 44 -14.04 -14.52 1.98
N PRO A 45 -14.12 -13.35 1.30
CA PRO A 45 -14.70 -13.28 -0.04
C PRO A 45 -13.87 -14.05 -1.06
N LEU A 46 -12.53 -14.06 -0.93
CA LEU A 46 -11.67 -14.83 -1.82
C LEU A 46 -11.96 -16.33 -1.73
N VAL A 47 -12.02 -16.88 -0.51
CA VAL A 47 -12.39 -18.26 -0.24
C VAL A 47 -13.80 -18.55 -0.77
N ASN A 48 -14.74 -17.64 -0.58
CA ASN A 48 -16.09 -17.79 -1.10
C ASN A 48 -16.12 -17.82 -2.64
N VAL A 49 -15.36 -16.96 -3.33
CA VAL A 49 -15.24 -16.99 -4.79
C VAL A 49 -14.67 -18.33 -5.25
N PHE A 50 -13.61 -18.84 -4.61
CA PHE A 50 -13.07 -20.16 -4.94
C PHE A 50 -14.08 -21.28 -4.64
N ALA A 51 -14.71 -21.27 -3.46
CA ALA A 51 -15.72 -22.26 -3.10
C ALA A 51 -16.87 -22.30 -4.11
N GLN A 52 -17.37 -21.14 -4.55
CA GLN A 52 -18.42 -21.04 -5.57
C GLN A 52 -17.93 -21.47 -6.96
N ALA A 53 -16.70 -21.13 -7.34
CA ALA A 53 -16.10 -21.51 -8.62
C ALA A 53 -15.89 -23.03 -8.71
N PHE A 54 -15.47 -23.68 -7.63
CA PHE A 54 -15.28 -25.14 -7.57
C PHE A 54 -16.58 -25.90 -7.28
N ALA A 55 -17.58 -25.29 -6.65
CA ALA A 55 -18.87 -25.93 -6.35
C ALA A 55 -19.66 -26.34 -7.60
N LYS A 56 -19.46 -25.64 -8.73
CA LYS A 56 -20.08 -25.99 -10.02
C LYS A 56 -19.32 -27.07 -10.80
N GLY A 57 -18.19 -27.56 -10.27
CA GLY A 57 -17.36 -28.60 -10.88
C GLY A 57 -16.34 -28.09 -11.90
N PHE A 58 -15.26 -28.85 -12.08
CA PHE A 58 -14.15 -28.53 -13.01
C PHE A 58 -14.60 -28.47 -14.49
N THR A 59 -15.68 -29.15 -14.83
CA THR A 59 -16.27 -29.17 -16.18
C THR A 59 -16.85 -27.82 -16.59
N VAL A 60 -17.60 -27.15 -15.69
CA VAL A 60 -18.15 -25.81 -15.95
C VAL A 60 -17.04 -24.76 -16.07
N TYR A 61 -15.95 -24.90 -15.31
CA TYR A 61 -14.77 -24.05 -15.44
C TYR A 61 -14.11 -24.20 -16.81
N TRP A 62 -13.95 -25.44 -17.30
CA TRP A 62 -13.35 -25.71 -18.60
C TRP A 62 -14.23 -25.23 -19.76
N ASP A 63 -15.55 -25.37 -19.65
CA ASP A 63 -16.49 -24.86 -20.64
C ASP A 63 -16.54 -23.32 -20.64
N ALA A 64 -16.50 -22.68 -19.46
CA ALA A 64 -16.41 -21.22 -19.32
C ALA A 64 -15.13 -20.64 -19.93
N LEU A 65 -13.99 -21.34 -19.83
CA LEU A 65 -12.73 -20.93 -20.45
C LEU A 65 -12.75 -21.07 -21.98
N LYS A 66 -13.49 -22.04 -22.52
CA LYS A 66 -13.61 -22.24 -23.97
C LYS A 66 -14.56 -21.25 -24.65
N HIS A 67 -15.34 -20.49 -23.88
CA HIS A 67 -16.19 -19.47 -24.46
C HIS A 67 -15.34 -18.43 -25.21
N PRO A 68 -15.72 -18.08 -26.46
CA PRO A 68 -14.95 -17.14 -27.28
C PRO A 68 -14.79 -15.78 -26.59
N ASP A 69 -15.79 -15.36 -25.82
CA ASP A 69 -15.78 -14.09 -25.08
C ASP A 69 -14.74 -14.10 -23.94
N THR A 70 -14.61 -15.19 -23.20
CA THR A 70 -13.61 -15.33 -22.13
C THR A 70 -12.19 -15.24 -22.70
N ILE A 71 -11.94 -15.88 -23.84
CA ILE A 71 -10.64 -15.83 -24.51
C ILE A 71 -10.35 -14.42 -25.06
N ALA A 72 -11.36 -13.76 -25.64
CA ALA A 72 -11.22 -12.40 -26.14
C ALA A 72 -10.91 -11.41 -25.00
N ALA A 73 -11.61 -11.54 -23.87
CA ALA A 73 -11.37 -10.73 -22.67
C ALA A 73 -9.94 -10.94 -22.12
N MET A 74 -9.48 -12.19 -21.99
CA MET A 74 -8.11 -12.48 -21.55
C MET A 74 -7.06 -11.88 -22.49
N LYS A 75 -7.26 -11.98 -23.82
CA LYS A 75 -6.37 -11.37 -24.81
C LYS A 75 -6.33 -9.85 -24.69
N LEU A 76 -7.48 -9.21 -24.48
CA LEU A 76 -7.57 -7.76 -24.29
C LEU A 76 -6.82 -7.35 -23.01
N THR A 77 -7.05 -8.01 -21.87
CA THR A 77 -6.34 -7.73 -20.62
C THR A 77 -4.83 -7.92 -20.77
N LEU A 78 -4.41 -8.98 -21.48
CA LEU A 78 -2.99 -9.25 -21.71
C LEU A 78 -2.35 -8.15 -22.57
N LEU A 79 -2.99 -7.76 -23.68
CA LEU A 79 -2.52 -6.69 -24.55
C LEU A 79 -2.45 -5.36 -23.79
N VAL A 80 -3.48 -5.03 -23.03
CA VAL A 80 -3.53 -3.82 -22.20
C VAL A 80 -2.40 -3.84 -21.16
N THR A 81 -2.19 -4.96 -20.46
CA THR A 81 -1.14 -5.07 -19.45
C THR A 81 0.25 -4.91 -20.06
N VAL A 82 0.50 -5.56 -21.20
CA VAL A 82 1.77 -5.47 -21.93
C VAL A 82 2.10 -4.05 -22.35
N ILE A 83 1.11 -3.22 -22.66
CA ILE A 83 1.34 -1.81 -23.03
C ILE A 83 1.39 -0.91 -21.79
N CYS A 84 0.43 -1.07 -20.87
CA CYS A 84 0.26 -0.20 -19.71
C CYS A 84 1.40 -0.33 -18.70
N MET A 85 1.87 -1.55 -18.43
CA MET A 85 2.92 -1.80 -17.45
C MET A 85 4.25 -1.12 -17.79
N PRO A 86 4.84 -1.26 -19.00
CA PRO A 86 6.09 -0.57 -19.34
C PRO A 86 5.89 0.94 -19.43
N LEU A 87 4.76 1.43 -19.95
CA LEU A 87 4.48 2.87 -19.97
C LEU A 87 4.44 3.44 -18.56
N ASN A 88 3.75 2.78 -17.63
CA ASN A 88 3.71 3.21 -16.22
C ASN A 88 5.11 3.26 -15.61
N VAL A 89 5.93 2.24 -15.86
CA VAL A 89 7.32 2.22 -15.39
C VAL A 89 8.15 3.35 -16.01
N LEU A 90 8.03 3.59 -17.32
CA LEU A 90 8.78 4.64 -18.01
C LEU A 90 8.43 6.03 -17.49
N PHE A 91 7.13 6.36 -17.39
CA PHE A 91 6.69 7.65 -16.88
C PHE A 91 6.98 7.81 -15.39
N GLY A 92 6.75 6.77 -14.59
CA GLY A 92 7.05 6.78 -13.16
C GLY A 92 8.55 6.97 -12.90
N LEU A 93 9.41 6.27 -13.64
CA LEU A 93 10.86 6.40 -13.53
C LEU A 93 11.33 7.78 -14.00
N ALA A 94 10.80 8.29 -15.11
CA ALA A 94 11.12 9.62 -15.61
C ALA A 94 10.73 10.71 -14.59
N ALA A 95 9.54 10.61 -13.97
CA ALA A 95 9.09 11.54 -12.94
C ALA A 95 9.96 11.45 -11.67
N ALA A 96 10.23 10.23 -11.17
CA ALA A 96 11.09 10.02 -10.01
C ALA A 96 12.52 10.55 -10.26
N TRP A 97 13.06 10.33 -11.46
CA TRP A 97 14.37 10.83 -11.85
C TRP A 97 14.40 12.36 -11.98
N ALA A 98 13.34 12.95 -12.56
CA ALA A 98 13.22 14.40 -12.67
C ALA A 98 13.17 15.08 -11.29
N ILE A 99 12.40 14.52 -10.36
CA ILE A 99 12.29 15.04 -8.98
C ILE A 99 13.62 14.86 -8.23
N THR A 100 14.30 13.72 -8.36
CA THR A 100 15.54 13.50 -7.61
C THR A 100 16.72 14.30 -8.15
N LYS A 101 16.85 14.45 -9.48
CA LYS A 101 18.01 15.08 -10.10
C LYS A 101 17.90 16.60 -10.30
N PHE A 102 16.69 17.14 -10.47
CA PHE A 102 16.50 18.56 -10.76
C PHE A 102 15.76 19.29 -9.61
N GLU A 103 16.24 20.49 -9.29
CA GLU A 103 15.66 21.40 -8.30
C GLU A 103 14.74 22.40 -9.03
N PHE A 104 13.44 22.08 -9.17
CA PHE A 104 12.44 22.99 -9.75
C PHE A 104 11.64 23.73 -8.68
N ARG A 105 11.17 24.95 -8.99
CA ARG A 105 10.42 25.88 -8.10
C ARG A 105 9.00 25.44 -7.69
N GLY A 106 8.70 24.13 -7.75
CA GLY A 106 7.42 23.51 -7.37
C GLY A 106 7.55 22.13 -6.75
N LYS A 107 8.75 21.75 -6.26
CA LYS A 107 9.08 20.40 -5.76
C LYS A 107 8.40 20.00 -4.43
N SER A 108 7.75 20.94 -3.74
CA SER A 108 7.24 20.77 -2.36
C SER A 108 5.89 21.48 -2.12
N LEU A 109 5.05 21.56 -3.13
CA LEU A 109 3.62 21.92 -3.00
C LEU A 109 2.79 20.67 -3.24
#